data_AF-B1BZR1-F1
#
_entry.id   AF-B1BZR1-F1
#
_cell.length_a   1.000
_cell.length_b   1.000
_cell.length_c   1.000
_cell.angle_alpha   90.00
_cell.angle_beta   90.00
_cell.angle_gamma   90.00
#
_symmetry.space_group_name_H-M   'P 1'
#
loop_
_entity.id
_entity.type
_entity.pdbx_description
1 polymer ?
#
loop_
_entity_poly.entity_id
_entity_poly.type
_entity_poly.pdbx_seq_one_letter_code
_entity_poly.pdbx_strand_id
1 'polypeptide(L)'
;MIKEAYTLKYINDSELQHLLSIASFASISFIFVSLNLENPMIIYLCHILPSLTKALFYHKQYNFQTLKESLTTLIQPHLSFVVALKQSILSSCYAFIFILGYMLVFQFIGYALSNIINNDFLNAVIQGVLEFSSGSLQLLQFKHTPLIYSLICFNLSFSSISVMMQTDNLLDNIDYSFKKYFLARLYHGISSFCLCLFIYTFIL
;
A
#
# COMPACT_ATOMS: atom_id res chain seq x y z
N MET A 1 1.53 3.20 13.91
CA MET A 1 3.00 3.15 13.76
C MET A 1 3.61 4.40 13.11
N ILE A 2 3.50 4.64 11.80
CA ILE A 2 4.19 5.81 11.16
C ILE A 2 3.70 7.14 11.76
N LYS A 3 2.38 7.32 11.89
CA LYS A 3 1.77 8.47 12.58
C LYS A 3 2.32 8.66 13.99
N GLU A 4 2.34 7.59 14.78
CA GLU A 4 2.82 7.65 16.17
C GLU A 4 4.30 8.03 16.22
N ALA A 5 5.15 7.40 15.40
CA ALA A 5 6.59 7.72 15.32
C ALA A 5 6.82 9.20 14.97
N TYR A 6 6.00 9.74 14.08
CA TYR A 6 6.02 11.17 13.74
C TYR A 6 5.57 12.04 14.93
N THR A 7 4.44 11.73 15.55
CA THR A 7 3.91 12.50 16.69
C THR A 7 4.85 12.48 17.91
N LEU A 8 5.60 11.40 18.09
CA LEU A 8 6.61 11.24 19.14
C LEU A 8 7.96 11.85 18.74
N LYS A 9 8.06 12.48 17.57
CA LYS A 9 9.27 13.11 17.03
C LYS A 9 10.44 12.14 16.82
N TYR A 10 10.16 10.87 16.60
CA TYR A 10 11.17 9.87 16.23
C TYR A 10 11.57 9.96 14.76
N ILE A 11 10.68 10.51 13.92
CA ILE A 11 10.94 10.75 12.51
C ILE A 11 10.57 12.19 12.15
N ASN A 12 11.30 12.77 11.20
CA ASN A 12 11.01 14.10 10.63
C ASN A 12 10.12 14.01 9.39
N ASP A 13 9.67 15.16 8.86
CA ASP A 13 8.75 15.25 7.70
C ASP A 13 9.28 14.50 6.46
N SER A 14 10.58 14.59 6.22
CA SER A 14 11.20 13.96 5.06
C SER A 14 11.36 12.44 5.20
N GLU A 15 11.55 11.93 6.43
CA GLU A 15 11.52 10.50 6.73
C GLU A 15 10.09 9.97 6.67
N LEU A 16 9.13 10.71 7.21
CA LEU A 16 7.70 10.42 7.07
C LEU A 16 7.33 10.26 5.59
N GLN A 17 7.64 11.25 4.76
CA GLN A 17 7.32 11.23 3.34
C GLN A 17 8.00 10.06 2.62
N HIS A 18 9.24 9.72 3.00
CA HIS A 18 9.96 8.58 2.44
C HIS A 18 9.30 7.25 2.85
N LEU A 19 9.02 7.06 4.14
CA LEU A 19 8.39 5.85 4.67
C LEU A 19 7.03 5.61 4.03
N LEU A 20 6.18 6.63 3.93
CA LEU A 20 4.89 6.53 3.24
C LEU A 20 5.05 6.08 1.79
N SER A 21 6.14 6.49 1.14
CA SER A 21 6.41 6.15 -0.25
C SER A 21 6.81 4.69 -0.48
N ILE A 22 7.27 3.98 0.56
CA ILE A 22 7.74 2.58 0.47
C ILE A 22 6.88 1.61 1.29
N ALA A 23 6.17 2.05 2.32
CA ALA A 23 5.55 1.18 3.33
C ALA A 23 4.13 0.67 2.98
N SER A 24 3.69 0.84 1.72
CA SER A 24 2.39 0.38 1.27
C SER A 24 2.58 -0.86 0.40
N PHE A 25 2.11 -2.01 0.89
CA PHE A 25 2.22 -3.29 0.24
C PHE A 25 0.89 -4.04 0.34
N ALA A 26 0.57 -4.80 -0.70
CA ALA A 26 -0.51 -5.76 -0.61
C ALA A 26 -0.10 -6.89 0.35
N SER A 27 -1.06 -7.42 1.11
CA SER A 27 -0.76 -8.49 2.05
C SER A 27 -0.31 -9.76 1.32
N ILE A 28 0.63 -10.48 1.93
CA ILE A 28 1.11 -11.77 1.41
C ILE A 28 -0.07 -12.74 1.23
N SER A 29 -1.00 -12.76 2.20
CA SER A 29 -2.21 -13.59 2.13
C SER A 29 -3.05 -13.27 0.88
N PHE A 30 -3.23 -11.98 0.56
CA PHE A 30 -3.98 -11.62 -0.64
C PHE A 30 -3.32 -12.14 -1.93
N ILE A 31 -2.00 -12.00 -2.05
CA ILE A 31 -1.26 -12.43 -3.25
C ILE A 31 -1.24 -13.95 -3.40
N PHE A 32 -0.95 -14.67 -2.31
CA PHE A 32 -0.74 -16.13 -2.36
C PHE A 32 -2.02 -16.94 -2.21
N VAL A 33 -3.02 -16.43 -1.50
CA VAL A 33 -4.26 -17.16 -1.19
C VAL A 33 -5.42 -16.63 -2.01
N SER A 34 -5.61 -15.32 -2.07
CA SER A 34 -6.81 -14.74 -2.69
C SER A 34 -6.74 -14.65 -4.22
N LEU A 35 -5.59 -14.29 -4.78
CA LEU A 35 -5.45 -14.12 -6.24
C LEU A 35 -5.28 -15.44 -7.01
N ASN A 36 -5.04 -16.56 -6.33
CA ASN A 36 -4.89 -17.91 -6.92
C ASN A 36 -4.10 -17.92 -8.25
N LEU A 37 -2.97 -17.22 -8.27
CA LEU A 37 -2.12 -17.03 -9.45
C LEU A 37 -1.33 -18.32 -9.75
N GLU A 38 -0.95 -18.54 -11.00
CA GLU A 38 -0.05 -19.65 -11.36
C GLU A 38 1.34 -19.47 -10.72
N ASN A 39 1.87 -18.25 -10.77
CA ASN A 39 3.20 -17.89 -10.23
C ASN A 39 3.13 -16.70 -9.25
N PRO A 40 2.54 -16.87 -8.05
CA PRO A 40 2.34 -15.78 -7.10
C PRO A 40 3.67 -15.19 -6.58
N MET A 41 4.72 -16.02 -6.52
CA MET A 41 6.07 -15.58 -6.14
C MET A 41 6.63 -14.51 -7.09
N ILE A 42 6.40 -14.64 -8.40
CA ILE A 42 6.92 -13.71 -9.40
C ILE A 42 6.22 -12.36 -9.25
N ILE A 43 4.89 -12.37 -9.08
CA ILE A 43 4.11 -11.15 -8.80
C ILE A 43 4.59 -10.50 -7.49
N TYR A 44 4.79 -11.29 -6.44
CA TYR A 44 5.30 -10.78 -5.16
C TYR A 44 6.67 -10.10 -5.30
N LEU A 45 7.61 -10.73 -6.01
CA LEU A 45 8.93 -10.14 -6.24
C LEU A 45 8.84 -8.84 -7.07
N CYS A 46 8.03 -8.82 -8.13
CA CYS A 46 7.81 -7.63 -8.94
C CYS A 46 7.16 -6.48 -8.15
N HIS A 47 6.31 -6.83 -7.17
CA HIS A 47 5.65 -5.89 -6.26
C HIS A 47 6.62 -5.28 -5.24
N ILE A 48 7.53 -6.06 -4.66
CA ILE A 48 8.43 -5.60 -3.59
C ILE A 48 9.68 -4.93 -4.13
N LEU A 49 10.26 -5.44 -5.22
CA LEU A 49 11.60 -5.07 -5.68
C LEU A 49 11.77 -3.55 -5.90
N PRO A 50 10.85 -2.82 -6.55
CA PRO A 50 11.08 -1.40 -6.79
C PRO A 50 11.01 -0.54 -5.52
N SER A 51 10.22 -0.94 -4.52
CA SER A 51 10.24 -0.29 -3.20
C SER A 51 11.52 -0.62 -2.43
N LEU A 52 12.01 -1.86 -2.52
CA LEU A 52 13.26 -2.26 -1.89
C LEU A 52 14.45 -1.49 -2.49
N THR A 53 14.53 -1.37 -3.82
CA THR A 53 15.59 -0.57 -4.45
C THR A 53 15.52 0.89 -3.99
N LYS A 54 14.33 1.49 -4.00
CA LYS A 54 14.13 2.85 -3.50
C LYS A 54 14.56 3.03 -2.04
N ALA A 55 14.30 2.05 -1.18
CA ALA A 55 14.73 2.08 0.22
C ALA A 55 16.27 1.97 0.34
N LEU A 56 16.90 1.08 -0.43
CA LEU A 56 18.36 0.89 -0.43
C LEU A 56 19.12 2.14 -0.92
N PHE A 57 18.56 2.87 -1.89
CA PHE A 57 19.15 4.11 -2.39
C PHE A 57 18.80 5.34 -1.56
N TYR A 58 17.99 5.22 -0.51
CA TYR A 58 17.68 6.34 0.37
C TYR A 58 18.87 6.69 1.26
N HIS A 59 19.66 7.66 0.81
CA HIS A 59 20.83 8.16 1.52
C HIS A 59 20.40 9.27 2.49
N LYS A 60 20.10 8.86 3.73
CA LYS A 60 20.07 9.78 4.87
C LYS A 60 20.91 9.23 6.01
N GLN A 61 21.50 10.16 6.76
CA GLN A 61 22.25 9.84 7.97
C GLN A 61 21.26 9.41 9.05
N TYR A 62 21.22 8.11 9.31
CA TYR A 62 20.40 7.53 10.36
C TYR A 62 21.00 7.89 11.72
N ASN A 63 20.25 8.61 12.55
CA ASN A 63 20.57 8.73 13.97
C ASN A 63 20.05 7.49 14.68
N PHE A 64 20.86 6.43 14.70
CA PHE A 64 20.54 5.23 15.46
C PHE A 64 20.53 5.59 16.95
N GLN A 65 19.41 5.29 17.61
CA GLN A 65 19.39 5.28 19.07
C GLN A 65 20.34 4.20 19.57
N THR A 66 21.10 4.53 20.60
CA THR A 66 21.97 3.56 21.26
C THR A 66 21.13 2.51 21.98
N LEU A 67 21.64 1.29 22.12
CA LEU A 67 20.95 0.17 22.78
C LEU A 67 20.53 0.54 24.22
N LYS A 68 21.31 1.41 24.87
CA LYS A 68 21.02 1.98 26.19
C LYS A 68 19.78 2.90 26.17
N GLU A 69 19.66 3.79 25.18
CA GLU A 69 18.51 4.68 25.01
C GLU A 69 17.22 3.89 24.73
N SER A 70 17.31 2.85 23.89
CA SER A 70 16.20 1.93 23.61
C SER A 70 15.79 1.14 24.85
N LEU A 71 16.75 0.68 25.67
CA LEU A 71 16.45 0.01 26.95
C LEU A 71 15.81 0.95 27.96
N THR A 72 16.28 2.20 28.06
CA THR A 72 15.69 3.17 28.99
C THR A 72 14.25 3.52 28.66
N THR A 73 13.90 3.62 27.37
CA THR A 73 12.52 3.89 26.92
C THR A 73 11.58 2.70 27.15
N LEU A 74 12.09 1.46 27.14
CA LEU A 74 11.33 0.26 27.50
C LEU A 74 11.10 0.14 29.01
N ILE A 75 12.10 0.51 29.82
CA ILE A 75 12.02 0.43 31.29
C ILE A 75 11.17 1.56 31.88
N GLN A 76 11.20 2.75 31.26
CA GLN A 76 10.38 3.91 31.63
C GLN A 76 9.40 4.25 30.51
N PRO A 77 8.33 3.45 30.33
CA PRO A 77 7.36 3.70 29.29
C PRO A 77 6.61 5.01 29.54
N HIS A 78 6.41 5.75 28.47
CA HIS A 78 5.68 7.02 28.46
C HIS A 78 4.18 6.85 28.77
N LEU A 79 3.65 5.62 28.69
CA LEU A 79 2.26 5.28 28.95
C LEU A 79 2.17 3.98 29.76
N SER A 80 1.20 3.91 30.66
CA SER A 80 0.88 2.64 31.33
C SER A 80 0.30 1.64 30.33
N PHE A 81 0.54 0.35 30.57
CA PHE A 81 0.06 -0.74 29.71
C PHE A 81 -1.45 -0.65 29.42
N VAL A 82 -2.27 -0.39 30.45
CA VAL A 82 -3.74 -0.33 30.30
C VAL A 82 -4.17 0.82 29.38
N VAL A 83 -3.51 1.98 29.49
CA VAL A 83 -3.79 3.13 28.63
C VAL A 83 -3.35 2.86 27.21
N ALA A 84 -2.14 2.32 27.01
CA ALA A 84 -1.63 1.94 25.70
C ALA A 84 -2.56 0.91 25.02
N LEU A 85 -2.97 -0.13 25.75
CA LEU A 85 -3.89 -1.16 25.25
C LEU A 85 -5.23 -0.54 24.84
N LYS A 86 -5.82 0.30 25.69
CA LYS A 86 -7.08 0.99 25.38
C LYS A 86 -6.95 1.84 24.10
N GLN A 87 -5.87 2.59 23.97
CA GLN A 87 -5.60 3.43 22.80
C GLN A 87 -5.40 2.58 21.54
N SER A 88 -4.63 1.49 21.61
CA SER A 88 -4.44 0.59 20.48
C SER A 88 -5.74 -0.03 20.01
N ILE A 89 -6.59 -0.51 20.92
CA ILE A 89 -7.90 -1.08 20.56
C ILE A 89 -8.76 -0.04 19.85
N LEU A 90 -8.90 1.16 20.42
CA LEU A 90 -9.71 2.23 19.83
C LEU A 90 -9.18 2.67 18.46
N SER A 91 -7.85 2.83 18.34
CA SER A 91 -7.18 3.18 17.09
C SER A 91 -7.38 2.11 16.02
N SER A 92 -7.29 0.82 16.39
CA SER A 92 -7.55 -0.29 15.48
C SER A 92 -9.02 -0.35 15.04
N CYS A 93 -9.98 -0.12 15.94
CA CYS A 93 -11.40 -0.03 15.57
C CYS A 93 -11.66 1.13 14.61
N TYR A 94 -11.09 2.30 14.87
CA TYR A 94 -11.18 3.46 13.98
C TYR A 94 -10.62 3.11 12.60
N ALA A 95 -9.38 2.61 12.54
CA ALA A 95 -8.75 2.21 11.29
C ALA A 95 -9.59 1.19 10.51
N PHE A 96 -10.13 0.18 11.19
CA PHE A 96 -10.98 -0.83 10.56
C PHE A 96 -12.25 -0.23 9.94
N ILE A 97 -12.95 0.64 10.65
CA ILE A 97 -14.17 1.30 10.15
C ILE A 97 -13.86 2.12 8.89
N PHE A 98 -12.77 2.88 8.88
CA PHE A 98 -12.40 3.69 7.73
C PHE A 98 -11.91 2.85 6.56
N ILE A 99 -11.11 1.81 6.80
CA ILE A 99 -10.69 0.87 5.75
C ILE A 99 -11.93 0.29 5.06
N LEU A 100 -12.86 -0.26 5.84
CA LEU A 100 -14.10 -0.83 5.29
C LEU A 100 -14.96 0.24 4.58
N GLY A 101 -15.13 1.40 5.19
CA GLY A 101 -15.95 2.49 4.64
C GLY A 101 -15.43 2.99 3.30
N TYR A 102 -14.13 3.27 3.19
CA TYR A 102 -13.52 3.68 1.93
C TYR A 102 -13.55 2.56 0.88
N MET A 103 -13.31 1.30 1.27
CA MET A 103 -13.46 0.17 0.34
C MET A 103 -14.86 0.14 -0.27
N LEU A 104 -15.91 0.23 0.55
CA LEU A 104 -17.31 0.20 0.09
C LEU A 104 -17.66 1.39 -0.81
N VAL A 105 -17.26 2.61 -0.42
CA VAL A 105 -17.54 3.81 -1.22
C VAL A 105 -16.88 3.72 -2.60
N PHE A 106 -15.61 3.33 -2.68
CA PHE A 106 -14.92 3.19 -3.96
C PHE A 106 -15.44 2.02 -4.78
N GLN A 107 -15.87 0.92 -4.15
CA GLN A 107 -16.57 -0.16 -4.85
C GLN A 107 -17.90 0.30 -5.44
N PHE A 108 -18.69 1.08 -4.71
CA PHE A 108 -19.95 1.64 -5.21
C PHE A 108 -19.73 2.61 -6.37
N ILE A 109 -18.73 3.49 -6.28
CA ILE A 109 -18.37 4.40 -7.37
C ILE A 109 -17.95 3.60 -8.61
N GLY A 110 -17.12 2.58 -8.44
CA GLY A 110 -16.69 1.71 -9.52
C GLY A 110 -17.86 0.98 -10.19
N TYR A 111 -18.80 0.45 -9.41
CA TYR A 111 -20.04 -0.15 -9.92
C TYR A 111 -20.93 0.87 -10.66
N ALA A 112 -21.02 2.10 -10.17
CA ALA A 112 -21.76 3.15 -10.86
C ALA A 112 -21.14 3.48 -12.22
N LEU A 113 -19.80 3.53 -12.31
CA LEU A 113 -19.07 3.76 -13.55
C LEU A 113 -19.19 2.59 -14.54
N SER A 114 -19.25 1.35 -14.06
CA SER A 114 -19.39 0.18 -14.94
C SER A 114 -20.70 0.18 -15.72
N ASN A 115 -21.75 0.84 -15.22
CA ASN A 115 -23.01 1.01 -15.96
C ASN A 115 -22.90 1.97 -17.16
N ILE A 116 -21.85 2.80 -17.21
CA ILE A 116 -21.61 3.77 -18.28
C ILE A 116 -20.60 3.23 -19.30
N ILE A 117 -19.69 2.36 -18.86
CA ILE A 117 -18.57 1.86 -19.65
C ILE A 117 -18.92 0.47 -20.18
N ASN A 118 -19.10 0.37 -21.50
CA ASN A 118 -19.48 -0.87 -22.18
C ASN A 118 -18.31 -1.84 -22.46
N ASN A 119 -17.19 -1.71 -21.74
CA ASN A 119 -16.00 -2.53 -21.94
C ASN A 119 -15.54 -3.14 -20.62
N ASP A 120 -15.75 -4.46 -20.47
CA ASP A 120 -15.46 -5.20 -19.24
C ASP A 120 -13.98 -5.14 -18.83
N PHE A 121 -13.08 -5.14 -19.81
CA PHE A 121 -11.64 -5.04 -19.54
C PHE A 121 -11.28 -3.65 -18.99
N LEU A 122 -11.80 -2.59 -19.63
CA LEU A 122 -11.60 -1.22 -19.16
C LEU A 122 -12.22 -1.02 -17.76
N ASN A 123 -13.40 -1.61 -17.53
CA ASN A 123 -14.04 -1.63 -16.22
C ASN A 123 -13.13 -2.26 -15.16
N ALA A 124 -12.56 -3.43 -15.42
CA ALA A 124 -11.67 -4.10 -14.48
C ALA A 124 -10.41 -3.27 -14.17
N VAL A 125 -9.85 -2.58 -15.17
CA VAL A 125 -8.71 -1.68 -14.99
C VAL A 125 -9.08 -0.47 -14.12
N ILE A 126 -10.21 0.19 -14.42
CA ILE A 126 -10.69 1.35 -13.64
C ILE A 126 -11.02 0.92 -12.21
N GLN A 127 -11.67 -0.23 -12.04
CA GLN A 127 -11.95 -0.80 -10.74
C GLN A 127 -10.66 -1.02 -9.95
N GLY A 128 -9.60 -1.53 -10.58
CA GLY A 128 -8.29 -1.71 -9.94
C GLY A 128 -7.64 -0.41 -9.48
N VAL A 129 -7.82 0.68 -10.24
CA VAL A 129 -7.35 2.02 -9.86
C VAL A 129 -8.15 2.58 -8.68
N LEU A 130 -9.46 2.33 -8.61
CA LEU A 130 -10.32 2.79 -7.52
C LEU A 130 -10.15 1.95 -6.25
N GLU A 131 -10.19 0.63 -6.38
CA GLU A 131 -10.10 -0.34 -5.31
C GLU A 131 -9.36 -1.61 -5.81
N PHE A 132 -8.10 -1.74 -5.41
CA PHE A 132 -7.18 -2.69 -6.04
C PHE A 132 -7.62 -4.16 -5.89
N SER A 133 -8.32 -4.53 -4.81
CA SER A 133 -8.63 -5.94 -4.54
C SER A 133 -9.68 -6.46 -5.52
N SER A 134 -10.83 -5.77 -5.63
CA SER A 134 -11.90 -6.13 -6.57
C SER A 134 -11.44 -6.06 -8.01
N GLY A 135 -10.71 -5.01 -8.40
CA GLY A 135 -10.20 -4.88 -9.77
C GLY A 135 -9.20 -5.97 -10.14
N SER A 136 -8.32 -6.38 -9.21
CA SER A 136 -7.38 -7.49 -9.46
C SER A 136 -8.12 -8.82 -9.65
N LEU A 137 -9.16 -9.08 -8.85
CA LEU A 137 -10.00 -10.28 -9.00
C LEU A 137 -10.81 -10.29 -10.30
N GLN A 138 -11.26 -9.12 -10.77
CA GLN A 138 -11.92 -8.99 -12.07
C GLN A 138 -10.95 -9.21 -13.23
N LEU A 139 -9.72 -8.67 -13.14
CA LEU A 139 -8.68 -8.88 -14.16
C LEU A 139 -8.33 -10.37 -14.32
N LEU A 140 -8.40 -11.16 -13.24
CA LEU A 140 -8.15 -12.61 -13.29
C LEU A 140 -9.20 -13.42 -14.07
N GLN A 141 -10.37 -12.83 -14.34
CA GLN A 141 -11.40 -13.49 -15.17
C GLN A 141 -11.05 -13.45 -16.66
N PHE A 142 -10.13 -12.58 -17.07
CA PHE A 142 -9.64 -12.53 -18.44
C PHE A 142 -8.57 -13.59 -18.67
N LYS A 143 -8.25 -13.86 -19.94
CA LYS A 143 -7.17 -14.78 -20.31
C LYS A 143 -5.86 -14.35 -19.64
N HIS A 144 -5.21 -15.28 -18.96
CA HIS A 144 -3.96 -15.09 -18.21
C HIS A 144 -2.78 -14.80 -19.12
N THR A 145 -2.74 -13.57 -19.62
CA THR A 145 -1.68 -13.05 -20.49
C THR A 145 -0.67 -12.26 -19.66
N PRO A 146 0.57 -12.05 -20.17
CA PRO A 146 1.56 -11.20 -19.52
C PRO A 146 1.01 -9.81 -19.16
N LEU A 147 0.15 -9.24 -20.00
CA LEU A 147 -0.50 -7.96 -19.75
C LEU A 147 -1.41 -8.00 -18.51
N ILE A 148 -2.25 -9.03 -18.36
CA ILE A 148 -3.15 -9.18 -17.21
C ILE A 148 -2.36 -9.29 -15.90
N TYR A 149 -1.34 -10.15 -15.87
CA TYR A 149 -0.48 -10.30 -14.70
C TYR A 149 0.25 -8.99 -14.36
N SER A 150 0.69 -8.25 -15.36
CA SER A 150 1.33 -6.95 -15.16
C SER A 150 0.37 -5.90 -14.62
N LEU A 151 -0.88 -5.86 -15.08
CA LEU A 151 -1.93 -4.97 -14.56
C LEU A 151 -2.31 -5.32 -13.12
N ILE A 152 -2.37 -6.60 -12.78
CA ILE A 152 -2.56 -7.03 -11.38
C ILE A 152 -1.38 -6.55 -10.54
N CYS A 153 -0.14 -6.75 -11.01
CA CYS A 153 1.05 -6.28 -10.31
C CYS A 153 1.06 -4.74 -10.14
N PHE A 154 0.59 -3.99 -11.15
CA PHE A 154 0.37 -2.55 -11.06
C PHE A 154 -0.60 -2.21 -9.93
N ASN A 155 -1.78 -2.85 -9.90
CA ASN A 155 -2.82 -2.58 -8.89
C ASN A 155 -2.29 -2.80 -7.46
N LEU A 156 -1.54 -3.89 -7.24
CA LEU A 156 -0.94 -4.20 -5.94
C LEU A 156 0.07 -3.11 -5.50
N SER A 157 0.94 -2.67 -6.43
CA SER A 157 1.98 -1.67 -6.16
C SER A 157 1.50 -0.22 -6.15
N PHE A 158 0.45 0.11 -6.90
CA PHE A 158 -0.21 1.40 -6.86
C PHE A 158 -1.06 1.53 -5.59
N SER A 159 -1.66 0.42 -5.15
CA SER A 159 -2.54 0.29 -3.98
C SER A 159 -3.90 0.95 -4.09
N SER A 160 -4.27 1.51 -5.25
CA SER A 160 -5.55 2.19 -5.54
C SER A 160 -5.81 3.48 -4.77
N ILE A 161 -6.73 4.30 -5.29
CA ILE A 161 -7.15 5.56 -4.69
C ILE A 161 -7.81 5.33 -3.33
N SER A 162 -8.59 4.25 -3.16
CA SER A 162 -9.23 3.91 -1.88
C SER A 162 -8.23 3.81 -0.73
N VAL A 163 -7.14 3.06 -0.90
CA VAL A 163 -6.11 2.91 0.14
C VAL A 163 -5.36 4.21 0.39
N MET A 164 -5.14 5.03 -0.64
CA MET A 164 -4.50 6.33 -0.47
C MET A 164 -5.36 7.27 0.38
N MET A 165 -6.68 7.28 0.17
CA MET A 165 -7.60 8.06 1.00
C MET A 165 -7.72 7.52 2.42
N GLN A 166 -7.67 6.20 2.60
CA GLN A 166 -7.59 5.58 3.93
C GLN A 166 -6.33 6.04 4.67
N THR A 167 -5.19 6.08 3.97
CA THR A 167 -3.91 6.53 4.52
C THR A 167 -3.96 8.01 4.89
N ASP A 168 -4.54 8.85 4.03
CA ASP A 168 -4.73 10.29 4.28
C ASP A 168 -5.56 10.55 5.54
N ASN A 169 -6.71 9.88 5.67
CA ASN A 169 -7.54 9.97 6.86
C ASN A 169 -6.83 9.46 8.13
N LEU A 170 -6.03 8.40 8.04
CA LEU A 170 -5.26 7.92 9.18
C LEU A 170 -4.16 8.92 9.58
N LEU A 171 -3.57 9.62 8.62
CA LEU A 171 -2.57 10.66 8.82
C LEU A 171 -3.19 12.04 9.09
N ASP A 172 -4.49 12.12 9.36
CA ASP A 172 -5.16 13.38 9.66
C ASP A 172 -4.41 14.16 10.76
N ASN A 173 -4.28 15.47 10.55
CA ASN A 173 -3.47 16.42 11.34
C ASN A 173 -1.94 16.25 11.25
N ILE A 174 -1.43 15.53 10.25
CA ILE A 174 0.01 15.49 9.93
C ILE A 174 0.26 16.26 8.65
N ASP A 175 1.22 17.19 8.68
CA ASP A 175 1.60 17.98 7.51
C ASP A 175 2.51 17.16 6.58
N TYR A 176 1.90 16.32 5.76
CA TYR A 176 2.58 15.57 4.72
C TYR A 176 2.01 15.92 3.34
N SER A 177 2.80 15.68 2.29
CA SER A 177 2.35 15.98 0.93
C SER A 177 1.65 14.77 0.31
N PHE A 178 0.32 14.81 0.24
CA PHE A 178 -0.49 13.82 -0.48
C PHE A 178 -0.06 13.69 -1.94
N LYS A 179 0.21 14.81 -2.63
CA LYS A 179 0.66 14.80 -4.03
C LYS A 179 1.96 14.01 -4.20
N LYS A 180 2.96 14.20 -3.32
CA LYS A 180 4.22 13.45 -3.38
C LYS A 180 3.99 11.97 -3.10
N TYR A 181 3.08 11.66 -2.17
CA TYR A 181 2.70 10.28 -1.86
C TYR A 181 2.01 9.60 -3.06
N PHE A 182 1.00 10.23 -3.65
CA PHE A 182 0.30 9.75 -4.85
C PHE A 182 1.28 9.47 -6.01
N LEU A 183 2.14 10.43 -6.34
CA LEU A 183 3.13 10.27 -7.41
C LEU A 183 4.11 9.12 -7.11
N ALA A 184 4.57 9.01 -5.86
CA ALA A 184 5.44 7.90 -5.48
C ALA A 184 4.78 6.54 -5.67
N ARG A 185 3.48 6.41 -5.34
CA ARG A 185 2.72 5.18 -5.57
C ARG A 185 2.47 4.91 -7.04
N LEU A 186 2.21 5.96 -7.83
CA LEU A 186 2.07 5.84 -9.28
C LEU A 186 3.36 5.31 -9.93
N TYR A 187 4.52 5.91 -9.60
CA TYR A 187 5.82 5.41 -10.10
C TYR A 187 6.11 4.00 -9.62
N HIS A 188 5.72 3.66 -8.38
CA HIS A 188 5.85 2.30 -7.88
C HIS A 188 5.00 1.31 -8.70
N GLY A 189 3.73 1.63 -8.95
CA GLY A 189 2.86 0.87 -9.82
C GLY A 189 3.44 0.65 -11.21
N ILE A 190 3.88 1.71 -11.88
CA ILE A 190 4.45 1.65 -13.23
C ILE A 190 5.73 0.82 -13.26
N SER A 191 6.63 1.00 -12.29
CA SER A 191 7.87 0.21 -12.24
C SER A 191 7.61 -1.28 -12.02
N SER A 192 6.68 -1.64 -11.13
CA SER A 192 6.25 -3.03 -10.94
C SER A 192 5.55 -3.61 -12.18
N PHE A 193 4.72 -2.82 -12.86
CA PHE A 193 4.09 -3.21 -14.13
C PHE A 193 5.14 -3.56 -15.18
N CYS A 194 6.08 -2.66 -15.45
CA CYS A 194 7.10 -2.85 -16.48
C CYS A 194 8.00 -4.04 -16.17
N LEU A 195 8.39 -4.20 -14.90
CA LEU A 195 9.20 -5.34 -14.45
C LEU A 195 8.46 -6.66 -14.64
N CYS A 196 7.19 -6.72 -14.23
CA CYS A 196 6.36 -7.90 -14.37
C CYS A 196 6.15 -8.26 -15.85
N LEU A 197 5.85 -7.27 -16.69
CA LEU A 197 5.65 -7.46 -18.13
C LEU A 197 6.90 -8.01 -18.79
N PHE A 198 8.06 -7.46 -18.45
CA PHE A 198 9.34 -7.92 -18.96
C PHE A 198 9.58 -9.40 -18.62
N ILE A 199 9.40 -9.78 -17.35
CA ILE A 199 9.63 -11.16 -16.89
C ILE A 199 8.69 -12.14 -17.59
N TYR A 200 7.39 -11.85 -17.64
CA TYR A 200 6.39 -12.73 -18.26
C TYR A 200 6.44 -12.78 -19.80
N THR A 201 7.10 -11.83 -20.45
CA THR A 201 7.20 -11.80 -21.92
C THR A 201 8.50 -12.41 -22.43
N PHE A 202 9.60 -12.25 -21.69
CA PHE A 202 10.94 -12.59 -22.20
C PHE A 202 11.68 -13.66 -21.38
N ILE A 203 11.25 -13.95 -20.15
CA ILE A 203 11.92 -14.92 -19.28
C ILE A 203 11.10 -16.21 -19.13
N LEU A 204 9.77 -16.09 -19.07
CA LEU A 204 8.81 -17.19 -19.03
C LEU A 204 8.15 -17.38 -20.39
#